data_AF-A0A6V8PGP5-F1
#
_entry.id   AF-A0A6V8PGP5-F1
#
_cell.length_a   1.000
_cell.length_b   1.000
_cell.length_c   1.000
_cell.angle_alpha   90.00
_cell.angle_beta   90.00
_cell.angle_gamma   90.00
#
_symmetry.space_group_name_H-M   'P 1'
#
loop_
_entity.id
_entity.type
_entity.pdbx_description
1 polymer ?
#
loop_
_entity_poly.entity_id
_entity_poly.type
_entity_poly.pdbx_seq_one_letter_code
_entity_poly.pdbx_strand_id
1 'polypeptide(L)'
;MVKQEYIDQLVGVQGYQVIALHFGEGTESGGKELVIELTKAKGGFLCHCGREFDSYYDCSWRMVRDLPYGPYKRSWLAFPQFRVACPDCGVVTEEL
;
A
#
# COMPACT_ATOMS: atom_id res chain seq x y z
N MET A 1 23.64 8.35 -0.71
CA MET A 1 22.42 7.55 -0.89
C MET A 1 21.64 7.57 0.41
N VAL A 2 20.36 7.93 0.38
CA VAL A 2 19.47 7.75 1.54
C VAL A 2 19.24 6.24 1.71
N LYS A 3 19.36 5.72 2.93
CA LYS A 3 19.09 4.30 3.20
C LYS A 3 17.58 4.06 3.21
N GLN A 4 17.14 2.95 2.62
CA GLN A 4 15.74 2.52 2.58
C GLN A 4 15.11 2.50 3.98
N GLU A 5 15.89 2.08 4.98
CA GLU A 5 15.52 2.06 6.41
C GLU A 5 14.99 3.40 6.95
N TYR A 6 15.50 4.54 6.45
CA TYR A 6 15.03 5.85 6.87
C TYR A 6 13.69 6.22 6.22
N ILE A 7 13.45 5.75 5.00
CA ILE A 7 12.17 5.95 4.29
C ILE A 7 11.09 5.08 4.94
N ASP A 8 11.42 3.82 5.26
CA ASP A 8 10.52 2.91 5.97
C ASP A 8 10.12 3.48 7.35
N GLN A 9 11.07 4.08 8.08
CA GLN A 9 10.79 4.73 9.37
C GLN A 9 9.93 6.00 9.24
N LEU A 10 10.11 6.79 8.17
CA LEU A 10 9.34 8.00 7.92
C LEU A 10 7.88 7.71 7.53
N VAL A 11 7.66 6.63 6.77
CA VAL A 11 6.33 6.25 6.29
C VAL A 11 5.60 5.38 7.32
N GLY A 12 6.31 4.46 8.00
CA GLY A 12 5.87 3.83 9.24
C GLY A 12 4.52 3.11 9.20
N VAL A 13 4.06 2.65 8.02
CA VAL A 13 2.77 1.95 7.90
C VAL A 13 2.93 0.52 8.43
N GLN A 14 2.30 0.25 9.58
CA GLN A 14 2.33 -1.08 10.21
C GLN A 14 1.86 -2.16 9.23
N GLY A 15 2.61 -3.25 9.12
CA GLY A 15 2.32 -4.36 8.20
C GLY A 15 2.85 -4.17 6.78
N TYR A 16 3.40 -2.99 6.45
CA TYR A 16 3.87 -2.64 5.11
C TYR A 16 5.35 -2.23 5.10
N GLN A 17 5.96 -2.32 3.92
CA GLN A 17 7.31 -1.86 3.62
C GLN A 17 7.26 -0.98 2.37
N VAL A 18 8.08 0.08 2.35
CA VAL A 18 8.22 0.91 1.15
C VAL A 18 9.12 0.18 0.17
N ILE A 19 8.67 0.03 -1.07
CA ILE A 19 9.45 -0.65 -2.12
C ILE A 19 9.90 0.30 -3.23
N ALA A 20 9.19 1.40 -3.44
CA ALA A 20 9.58 2.42 -4.39
C ALA A 20 9.02 3.80 -4.02
N LEU A 21 9.70 4.84 -4.48
CA LEU A 21 9.23 6.21 -4.48
C LEU A 21 9.18 6.71 -5.92
N HIS A 22 8.00 7.16 -6.35
CA HIS A 22 7.81 7.75 -7.66
C HIS A 22 7.59 9.26 -7.49
N PHE A 23 8.33 10.03 -8.27
CA PHE A 23 8.26 11.49 -8.26
C PHE A 23 7.74 11.96 -9.61
N GLY A 24 6.79 12.88 -9.62
CA GLY A 24 6.22 13.37 -10.86
C GLY A 24 5.51 14.71 -10.71
N GLU A 25 4.92 15.15 -11.81
CA GLU A 25 4.01 16.30 -11.83
C GLU A 25 2.57 15.78 -11.91
N GLY A 26 1.71 16.30 -11.03
CA GLY A 26 0.31 15.92 -10.99
C GLY A 26 -0.43 16.39 -12.23
N THR A 27 -1.10 15.47 -12.92
CA THR A 27 -1.78 15.70 -14.21
C THR A 27 -2.81 16.83 -14.17
N GLU A 28 -3.40 17.11 -13.01
CA GLU A 28 -4.42 18.16 -12.84
C GLU A 28 -3.90 19.48 -12.25
N SER A 29 -2.75 19.47 -11.58
CA SER A 29 -2.33 20.60 -10.74
C SER A 29 -0.97 21.19 -11.11
N GLY A 30 -0.17 20.52 -11.96
CA GLY A 30 1.21 20.91 -12.26
C GLY A 30 2.13 20.96 -11.04
N GLY A 31 1.63 20.55 -9.86
CA GLY A 31 2.40 20.48 -8.63
C GLY A 31 3.20 19.19 -8.55
N LYS A 32 4.32 19.23 -7.84
CA LYS A 32 5.11 18.03 -7.56
C LYS A 32 4.28 17.05 -6.73
N GLU A 33 4.19 15.81 -7.21
CA GLU A 33 3.54 14.70 -6.53
C GLU A 33 4.57 13.62 -6.15
N LEU A 34 4.30 12.98 -5.01
CA LEU A 34 5.05 11.84 -4.50
C LEU A 34 4.10 10.65 -4.41
N VAL A 35 4.45 9.53 -5.03
CA VAL A 35 3.76 8.24 -4.81
C VAL A 35 4.72 7.32 -4.08
N ILE A 36 4.29 6.86 -2.91
CA ILE A 36 4.99 5.90 -2.09
C ILE A 36 4.36 4.53 -2.37
N GLU A 37 5.12 3.66 -3.01
CA GLU A 37 4.68 2.30 -3.30
C GLU A 37 5.01 1.41 -2.11
N LEU A 38 3.97 0.78 -1.56
CA LEU A 38 4.02 -0.11 -0.42
C LEU A 38 3.72 -1.54 -0.84
N THR A 39 4.39 -2.49 -0.18
CA THR A 39 4.02 -3.90 -0.22
C THR A 39 3.83 -4.45 1.18
N LYS A 40 3.08 -5.54 1.31
CA LYS A 40 2.92 -6.25 2.57
C LYS A 40 4.28 -6.80 3.01
N ALA A 41 4.67 -6.54 4.26
CA ALA A 41 5.99 -6.90 4.75
C ALA A 41 6.20 -8.42 4.77
N LYS A 42 5.26 -9.15 5.39
CA LYS A 42 5.20 -10.63 5.49
C LYS A 42 3.77 -11.05 5.86
N GLY A 43 3.47 -12.34 5.68
CA GLY A 43 2.24 -12.99 6.17
C GLY A 43 1.35 -13.51 5.04
N GLY A 44 0.52 -14.50 5.37
CA GLY A 44 -0.57 -14.96 4.49
C GLY A 44 -1.69 -13.92 4.38
N PHE A 45 -2.76 -14.27 3.68
CA PHE A 45 -3.94 -13.42 3.51
C PHE A 45 -4.98 -13.76 4.58
N LEU A 46 -5.51 -12.76 5.28
CA LEU A 46 -6.44 -12.96 6.38
C LEU A 46 -7.86 -12.61 5.93
N CYS A 47 -8.78 -13.56 6.02
CA CYS A 47 -10.21 -13.25 5.92
C CYS A 47 -10.70 -12.63 7.22
N HIS A 48 -11.67 -11.72 7.17
CA HIS A 48 -12.29 -11.10 8.35
C HIS A 48 -12.95 -12.08 9.34
N CYS A 49 -13.07 -13.37 8.98
CA CYS A 49 -13.52 -14.43 9.89
C CYS A 49 -12.38 -15.06 10.71
N GLY A 50 -11.14 -14.57 10.53
CA GLY A 50 -9.93 -15.05 11.21
C GLY A 50 -9.20 -16.19 10.48
N ARG A 51 -9.68 -16.64 9.32
CA ARG A 51 -9.00 -17.70 8.55
C ARG A 51 -7.85 -17.13 7.72
N GLU A 52 -6.69 -17.77 7.82
CA GLU A 52 -5.50 -17.46 7.02
C GLU A 52 -5.44 -18.31 5.74
N PHE A 53 -4.88 -17.72 4.68
CA PHE A 53 -4.70 -18.33 3.37
C PHE A 53 -3.28 -18.07 2.85
N ASP A 54 -2.67 -19.04 2.18
CA ASP A 54 -1.34 -18.87 1.56
C ASP A 54 -1.40 -18.24 0.16
N SER A 55 -2.61 -18.12 -0.42
CA SER A 55 -2.85 -17.55 -1.74
C SER A 55 -4.05 -16.60 -1.73
N TYR A 56 -4.04 -15.62 -2.62
CA TYR A 56 -5.14 -14.71 -2.87
C TYR A 56 -5.98 -15.15 -4.08
N TYR A 57 -7.24 -14.74 -4.13
CA TYR A 57 -8.15 -14.93 -5.26
C TYR A 57 -7.78 -13.99 -6.42
N ASP A 58 -7.74 -12.69 -6.15
CA ASP A 58 -7.24 -11.67 -7.06
C ASP A 58 -6.67 -10.47 -6.29
N CYS A 59 -6.08 -9.54 -7.04
CA CYS A 59 -5.48 -8.33 -6.49
C CYS A 59 -5.74 -7.11 -7.38
N SER A 60 -5.86 -5.95 -6.77
CA SER A 60 -5.93 -4.67 -7.48
C SER A 60 -5.05 -3.62 -6.81
N TRP A 61 -4.52 -2.69 -7.59
CA TRP A 61 -3.78 -1.56 -7.03
C TRP A 61 -4.75 -0.55 -6.46
N ARG A 62 -4.49 -0.13 -5.22
CA ARG A 62 -5.21 0.96 -4.57
C ARG A 62 -4.27 2.12 -4.34
N MET A 63 -4.75 3.32 -4.61
CA MET A 63 -4.02 4.55 -4.35
C MET A 63 -4.87 5.43 -3.43
N VAL A 64 -4.31 5.79 -2.27
CA VAL A 64 -4.98 6.65 -1.29
C VAL A 64 -4.16 7.92 -1.10
N ARG A 65 -4.85 9.04 -0.97
CA ARG A 65 -4.19 10.33 -0.75
C ARG A 65 -3.69 10.41 0.68
N ASP A 66 -2.45 10.85 0.82
CA ASP A 66 -1.80 11.03 2.11
C ASP A 66 -1.51 12.52 2.38
N LEU A 67 -0.93 12.80 3.56
CA LEU A 67 -0.57 14.13 4.01
C LEU A 67 0.58 14.72 3.19
N PRO A 68 0.50 16.01 2.80
CA PRO A 68 1.58 16.70 2.12
C PRO A 68 2.93 16.51 2.81
N TYR A 69 3.99 16.25 2.04
CA TYR A 69 5.32 15.97 2.57
C TYR A 69 6.37 16.84 1.89
N GLY A 70 7.03 17.72 2.66
CA GLY A 70 8.08 18.61 2.15
C GLY A 70 7.60 19.43 0.93
N PRO A 71 8.28 19.33 -0.24
CA PRO A 71 7.88 20.08 -1.43
C PRO A 71 6.68 19.47 -2.17
N TYR A 72 6.20 18.29 -1.77
CA TYR A 72 5.10 17.58 -2.41
C TYR A 72 3.78 17.93 -1.74
N LYS A 73 2.99 18.80 -2.39
CA LYS A 73 1.66 19.21 -1.90
C LYS A 73 0.63 18.07 -1.92
N ARG A 74 0.94 17.00 -2.65
CA ARG A 74 0.14 15.78 -2.75
C ARG A 74 1.09 14.59 -2.68
N SER A 75 0.86 13.76 -1.69
CA SER A 75 1.48 12.45 -1.55
C SER A 75 0.39 11.39 -1.67
N TRP A 76 0.77 10.21 -2.16
CA TRP A 76 -0.12 9.09 -2.34
C TRP A 76 0.55 7.83 -1.80
N LEU A 77 -0.21 6.99 -1.12
CA LEU A 77 0.20 5.61 -0.82
C LEU A 77 -0.43 4.70 -1.88
N ALA A 78 0.41 3.99 -2.61
CA ALA A 78 -0.01 2.99 -3.57
C ALA A 78 0.32 1.61 -3.03
N PHE A 79 -0.66 0.71 -2.93
CA PHE A 79 -0.45 -0.63 -2.40
C PHE A 79 -1.38 -1.64 -3.09
N PRO A 80 -0.95 -2.91 -3.19
CA PRO A 80 -1.83 -3.98 -3.66
C PRO A 80 -2.87 -4.28 -2.57
N GLN A 81 -4.14 -4.32 -2.97
CA GLN A 81 -5.25 -4.79 -2.17
C GLN A 81 -5.62 -6.20 -2.65
N PHE A 82 -5.57 -7.16 -1.74
CA PHE A 82 -5.83 -8.57 -2.04
C PHE A 82 -7.22 -8.99 -1.61
N ARG A 83 -7.82 -9.93 -2.35
CA ARG A 83 -9.04 -10.63 -1.94
C ARG A 83 -8.76 -12.11 -1.77
N VAL A 84 -9.46 -12.76 -0.85
CA VAL A 84 -9.39 -14.20 -0.60
C VAL A 84 -10.74 -14.84 -0.91
N ALA A 85 -10.71 -16.07 -1.42
CA ALA A 85 -11.92 -16.88 -1.60
C ALA A 85 -12.15 -17.74 -0.35
N CYS A 86 -12.80 -17.16 0.65
CA CYS A 86 -13.14 -17.87 1.88
C CYS A 86 -14.37 -18.75 1.65
N PRO A 87 -14.34 -20.04 2.02
CA PRO A 87 -15.51 -20.91 1.85
C PRO A 87 -16.71 -20.48 2.72
N ASP A 88 -16.46 -19.76 3.81
CA ASP A 88 -17.51 -19.32 4.75
C ASP A 88 -18.00 -17.88 4.47
N CYS A 89 -17.14 -17.03 3.90
CA CYS A 89 -17.43 -15.60 3.68
C CYS A 89 -17.54 -15.21 2.19
N GLY A 90 -17.23 -16.13 1.28
CA GLY A 90 -17.13 -15.84 -0.15
C GLY A 90 -15.83 -15.11 -0.52
N VAL A 91 -15.86 -14.38 -1.63
CA VAL A 91 -14.72 -13.58 -2.10
C VAL A 91 -14.74 -12.22 -1.39
N VAL A 92 -13.80 -12.00 -0.47
CA VAL A 92 -13.72 -10.80 0.36
C VAL A 92 -12.33 -10.19 0.33
N THR A 93 -12.24 -8.88 0.54
CA THR A 93 -10.96 -8.19 0.75
C THR A 93 -10.31 -8.70 2.03
N GLU A 94 -9.00 -8.94 1.97
CA GLU A 94 -8.25 -9.32 3.16
C GLU A 94 -8.31 -8.23 4.23
N GLU A 95 -8.22 -8.65 5.49
CA GLU A 95 -8.02 -7.76 6.61
C GLU A 95 -6.54 -7.37 6.71
N LEU A 96 -6.29 -6.06 6.83
CA LEU A 96 -4.96 -5.44 6.81
C LEU A 96 -4.45 -5.15 8.22
#